data_AF-A0A950AT37-F1
#
_entry.id   AF-A0A950AT37-F1
#
_cell.length_a   1.000
_cell.length_b   1.000
_cell.length_c   1.000
_cell.angle_alpha   90.00
_cell.angle_beta   90.00
_cell.angle_gamma   90.00
#
_symmetry.space_group_name_H-M   'P 1'
#
loop_
_entity.id
_entity.type
_entity.pdbx_description
1 polymer ?
#
loop_
_entity_poly.entity_id
_entity_poly.type
_entity_poly.pdbx_seq_one_letter_code
_entity_poly.pdbx_strand_id
1 'polypeptide(L)'
;VGLDLETWPVGASAPIVLRGVGLAADALAHDLATSPVLDAQVAARAERGLLLATPEERPQTVPVPLPDEDREPGQRSPGDTGLRLTAVPTAVGMGDDELLGHAMAALDPRWVLLSASAIAGHEERVRHFARIFRSLPASHGPAPSRDRLPFGVAARTIADGGSTYLSLANDTPYPIRLEATLAVPSSAAVEDLGRGLRLSPATVSGGKQLVLDMIPFGVSAIRINAPQARVGPVLPSPSGAVLAEMQAQYQELSSHLARLNRGPAGASCPANPGFEPASTPPVQLTGAQGPATPDGWLAIGGSGTTVEIDPAQPHAGRGSLRLSAPSPPGAAVSERFVPNVHAAMTVQAWFRSDQPDAKLRLWIEGEAAGRPFIRRSELTIQPEWAPLAVRAAEVPPGGLDGARLRFELLTAGSLWVDDLAISGEAPSEPERLNARRALMAALQAFREQRYGDFARLAASHWARHLVVTGEPTEGTADRAGMIRTGATSALPPGRRLR
;
A
#
# COMPACT_ATOMS: atom_id res chain seq x y z
N VAL A 1 -22.40 4.26 -5.66
CA VAL A 1 -23.25 3.76 -6.76
C VAL A 1 -24.23 2.77 -6.16
N GLY A 2 -25.49 3.20 -6.02
CA GLY A 2 -26.56 2.42 -5.41
C GLY A 2 -27.35 1.66 -6.47
N LEU A 3 -26.96 0.41 -6.73
CA LEU A 3 -27.88 -0.55 -7.32
C LEU A 3 -28.61 -1.19 -6.15
N ASP A 4 -29.88 -0.84 -5.97
CA ASP A 4 -30.74 -1.49 -4.97
C ASP A 4 -31.14 -2.86 -5.50
N LEU A 5 -30.26 -3.83 -5.27
CA LEU A 5 -30.50 -5.21 -5.65
C LEU A 5 -31.73 -5.76 -4.90
N GLU A 6 -32.13 -5.23 -3.74
CA GLU A 6 -33.29 -5.75 -2.99
C GLU A 6 -34.59 -5.71 -3.80
N THR A 7 -34.70 -4.76 -4.75
CA THR A 7 -35.86 -4.63 -5.65
C THR A 7 -35.85 -5.58 -6.84
N TRP A 8 -34.75 -6.31 -7.07
CA TRP A 8 -34.60 -7.18 -8.23
C TRP A 8 -35.33 -8.52 -8.03
N PRO A 9 -35.92 -9.09 -9.10
CA PRO A 9 -36.66 -10.34 -9.02
C PRO A 9 -35.81 -11.47 -8.44
N VAL A 10 -36.46 -12.32 -7.64
CA VAL A 10 -35.90 -13.51 -7.00
C VAL A 10 -36.58 -14.77 -7.55
N GLY A 11 -35.87 -15.90 -7.51
CA GLY A 11 -36.39 -17.19 -7.99
C GLY A 11 -35.77 -17.66 -9.31
N ALA A 12 -36.39 -18.66 -9.95
CA ALA A 12 -35.83 -19.34 -11.13
C ALA A 12 -35.75 -18.46 -12.39
N SER A 13 -36.52 -17.37 -12.45
CA SER A 13 -36.48 -16.37 -13.52
C SER A 13 -35.64 -15.13 -13.16
N ALA A 14 -34.96 -15.14 -12.01
CA ALA A 14 -34.08 -14.05 -11.63
C ALA A 14 -32.90 -13.93 -12.61
N PRO A 15 -32.44 -12.71 -12.94
CA PRO A 15 -31.29 -12.52 -13.79
C PRO A 15 -30.02 -13.06 -13.13
N ILE A 16 -29.04 -13.42 -13.97
CA ILE A 16 -27.68 -13.70 -13.51
C ILE A 16 -27.07 -12.40 -12.98
N VAL A 17 -26.60 -12.41 -11.74
CA VAL A 17 -25.92 -11.27 -11.11
C VAL A 17 -24.44 -11.59 -10.98
N LEU A 18 -23.60 -10.83 -11.67
CA LEU A 18 -22.15 -11.01 -11.67
C LEU A 18 -21.47 -9.88 -10.89
N ARG A 19 -20.57 -10.25 -9.96
CA ARG A 19 -19.64 -9.32 -9.34
C ARG A 19 -18.57 -8.95 -10.38
N GLY A 20 -18.68 -7.75 -10.94
CA GLY A 20 -17.67 -7.21 -11.85
C GLY A 20 -16.42 -6.72 -11.09
N VAL A 21 -15.27 -7.29 -11.43
CA VAL A 21 -13.96 -6.90 -10.89
C VAL A 21 -13.06 -6.46 -12.04
N GLY A 22 -12.57 -5.23 -11.95
CA GLY A 22 -11.54 -4.71 -12.84
C GLY A 22 -10.17 -5.28 -12.50
N LEU A 23 -9.34 -5.59 -13.50
CA LEU A 23 -7.90 -5.90 -13.29
C LEU A 23 -7.05 -4.65 -13.00
N ALA A 24 -7.67 -3.51 -12.68
CA ALA A 24 -6.94 -2.27 -12.46
C ALA A 24 -6.03 -2.40 -11.23
N ALA A 25 -4.80 -1.90 -11.34
CA ALA A 25 -3.83 -1.83 -10.23
C ALA A 25 -4.21 -0.81 -9.15
N ASP A 26 -5.32 -0.08 -9.34
CA ASP A 26 -5.89 0.84 -8.37
C ASP A 26 -6.34 0.09 -7.11
N ALA A 27 -5.76 0.45 -5.96
CA ALA A 27 -6.09 -0.14 -4.68
C ALA A 27 -7.55 0.12 -4.26
N LEU A 28 -8.22 1.17 -4.74
CA LEU A 28 -9.64 1.40 -4.49
C LEU A 28 -10.52 0.43 -5.28
N ALA A 29 -10.20 0.18 -6.57
CA ALA A 29 -10.86 -0.85 -7.37
C ALA A 29 -10.72 -2.23 -6.71
N HIS A 30 -9.54 -2.52 -6.14
CA HIS A 30 -9.29 -3.73 -5.37
C HIS A 30 -10.16 -3.82 -4.10
N ASP A 31 -10.27 -2.75 -3.29
CA ASP A 31 -11.14 -2.72 -2.12
C ASP A 31 -12.61 -2.95 -2.46
N LEU A 32 -13.06 -2.36 -3.57
CA LEU A 32 -14.40 -2.59 -4.06
C LEU A 32 -14.55 -4.06 -4.46
N ALA A 33 -13.58 -4.63 -5.18
CA ALA A 33 -13.61 -6.00 -5.66
C ALA A 33 -13.80 -7.05 -4.56
N THR A 34 -13.28 -6.78 -3.35
CA THR A 34 -13.34 -7.68 -2.19
C THR A 34 -14.32 -7.20 -1.10
N SER A 35 -15.25 -6.30 -1.45
CA SER A 35 -16.15 -5.66 -0.49
C SER A 35 -17.19 -6.63 0.07
N PRO A 36 -17.20 -6.90 1.39
CA PRO A 36 -18.10 -7.88 1.99
C PRO A 36 -19.58 -7.48 1.89
N VAL A 37 -19.86 -6.18 1.83
CA VAL A 37 -21.23 -5.66 1.67
C VAL A 37 -21.75 -5.98 0.27
N LEU A 38 -20.94 -5.74 -0.76
CA LEU A 38 -21.30 -6.07 -2.13
C LEU A 38 -21.35 -7.59 -2.32
N ASP A 39 -20.42 -8.33 -1.72
CA ASP A 39 -20.41 -9.78 -1.78
C ASP A 39 -21.66 -10.38 -1.16
N ALA A 40 -22.12 -9.87 -0.02
CA ALA A 40 -23.33 -10.36 0.62
C ALA A 40 -24.57 -10.16 -0.27
N GLN A 41 -24.67 -9.03 -0.96
CA GLN A 41 -25.77 -8.75 -1.88
C GLN A 41 -25.79 -9.69 -3.10
N VAL A 42 -24.61 -10.00 -3.64
CA VAL A 42 -24.46 -10.92 -4.79
C VAL A 42 -24.62 -12.38 -4.34
N ALA A 43 -24.06 -12.76 -3.19
CA ALA A 43 -24.13 -14.10 -2.62
C ALA A 43 -25.57 -14.54 -2.30
N ALA A 44 -26.46 -13.59 -1.99
CA ALA A 44 -27.88 -13.84 -1.78
C ALA A 44 -28.63 -14.26 -3.06
N ARG A 45 -28.02 -14.18 -4.26
CA ARG A 45 -28.65 -14.52 -5.54
C ARG A 45 -28.43 -16.00 -5.89
N ALA A 46 -29.47 -16.64 -6.43
CA ALA A 46 -29.38 -18.02 -6.91
C ALA A 46 -28.39 -18.14 -8.07
N GLU A 47 -28.57 -17.28 -9.08
CA GLU A 47 -27.72 -17.16 -10.26
C GLU A 47 -26.67 -16.07 -10.05
N ARG A 48 -25.63 -16.40 -9.31
CA ARG A 48 -24.54 -15.48 -8.95
C ARG A 48 -23.23 -15.85 -9.62
N GLY A 49 -22.33 -14.89 -9.78
CA GLY A 49 -21.02 -15.18 -10.35
C GLY A 49 -20.00 -14.07 -10.23
N LEU A 50 -18.85 -14.31 -10.84
CA LEU A 50 -17.75 -13.37 -10.98
C LEU A 50 -17.61 -12.99 -12.47
N LEU A 51 -17.39 -11.71 -12.74
CA LEU A 51 -16.92 -11.21 -14.03
C LEU A 51 -15.56 -10.54 -13.83
N LEU A 52 -14.51 -11.11 -14.41
CA LEU A 52 -13.16 -10.55 -14.37
C LEU A 52 -12.81 -9.95 -15.74
N ALA A 53 -12.76 -8.63 -15.80
CA ALA A 53 -12.50 -7.89 -17.02
C ALA A 53 -11.45 -6.80 -16.80
N THR A 54 -10.58 -6.53 -17.77
CA THR A 54 -9.94 -5.21 -17.82
C THR A 54 -11.02 -4.17 -18.13
N PRO A 55 -11.06 -3.02 -17.44
CA PRO A 55 -11.79 -1.89 -18.01
C PRO A 55 -11.21 -1.69 -19.41
N GLU A 56 -12.01 -1.86 -20.45
CA GLU A 56 -11.59 -1.56 -21.81
C GLU A 56 -10.99 -0.15 -21.76
N GLU A 57 -9.71 -0.02 -22.15
CA GLU A 57 -9.25 1.25 -22.71
C GLU A 57 -10.29 1.56 -23.77
N ARG A 58 -11.15 2.56 -23.50
CA ARG A 58 -12.07 3.08 -24.49
C ARG A 58 -11.26 3.15 -25.77
N PRO A 59 -11.68 2.53 -26.88
CA PRO A 59 -10.98 2.73 -28.13
C PRO A 59 -10.85 4.23 -28.25
N GLN A 60 -9.61 4.74 -28.19
CA GLN A 60 -9.36 6.11 -28.55
C GLN A 60 -10.03 6.20 -29.91
N THR A 61 -11.07 7.01 -30.00
CA THR A 61 -11.66 7.37 -31.26
C THR A 61 -10.51 7.94 -32.04
N VAL A 62 -9.84 7.10 -32.83
CA VAL A 62 -8.92 7.52 -33.86
C VAL A 62 -9.76 8.55 -34.61
N PRO A 63 -9.33 9.82 -34.66
CA PRO A 63 -10.03 10.82 -35.45
C PRO A 63 -10.19 10.19 -36.82
N VAL A 64 -11.42 9.92 -37.22
CA VAL A 64 -11.73 9.47 -38.57
C VAL A 64 -11.01 10.48 -39.46
N PRO A 65 -9.96 10.09 -40.22
CA PRO A 65 -9.39 11.00 -41.18
C PRO A 65 -10.56 11.39 -42.08
N LEU A 66 -10.75 12.69 -42.27
CA LEU A 66 -11.71 13.20 -43.25
C LEU A 66 -11.53 12.38 -44.53
N PRO A 67 -12.63 11.91 -45.15
CA PRO A 67 -12.52 11.09 -46.34
C PRO A 67 -11.76 11.86 -47.41
N ASP A 68 -10.58 11.37 -47.80
CA ASP A 68 -9.98 11.71 -49.08
C ASP A 68 -11.00 11.33 -50.15
N GLU A 69 -11.48 12.32 -50.90
CA GLU A 69 -12.56 12.19 -51.89
C GLU A 69 -12.22 11.32 -53.12
N ASP A 70 -11.06 10.65 -53.15
CA ASP A 70 -10.57 9.93 -54.33
C ASP A 70 -10.39 8.41 -54.16
N ARG A 71 -10.98 7.77 -53.13
CA ARG A 71 -10.83 6.31 -52.92
C ARG A 71 -12.07 5.51 -53.33
N GLU A 72 -11.93 4.72 -54.38
CA GLU A 72 -12.99 3.83 -54.91
C GLU A 72 -13.57 2.86 -53.86
N PRO A 73 -14.90 2.67 -53.84
CA PRO A 73 -15.57 1.77 -52.90
C PRO A 73 -15.42 0.30 -53.35
N GLY A 74 -14.42 -0.42 -52.85
CA GLY A 74 -14.30 -1.85 -53.21
C GLY A 74 -13.28 -2.72 -52.47
N GLN A 75 -12.28 -2.18 -51.77
CA GLN A 75 -11.26 -3.01 -51.11
C GLN A 75 -11.20 -2.75 -49.61
N ARG A 76 -11.96 -3.55 -48.85
CA ARG A 76 -11.64 -3.80 -47.44
C ARG A 76 -10.52 -4.83 -47.40
N SER A 77 -9.33 -4.44 -46.93
CA SER A 77 -8.32 -5.41 -46.51
C SER A 77 -8.88 -6.23 -45.33
N PRO A 78 -8.96 -7.57 -45.43
CA PRO A 78 -9.28 -8.41 -44.28
C PRO A 78 -7.98 -8.57 -43.48
N GLY A 79 -7.87 -7.89 -42.33
CA GLY A 79 -6.72 -8.14 -41.46
C GLY A 79 -6.41 -7.12 -40.38
N ASP A 80 -7.01 -5.93 -40.37
CA ASP A 80 -6.66 -4.89 -39.40
C ASP A 80 -7.75 -4.67 -38.34
N THR A 81 -8.22 -5.75 -37.74
CA THR A 81 -8.66 -5.70 -36.34
C THR A 81 -7.39 -5.80 -35.51
N GLY A 82 -6.68 -4.67 -35.39
CA GLY A 82 -5.54 -4.51 -34.50
C GLY A 82 -5.96 -4.68 -33.05
N LEU A 83 -6.25 -5.92 -32.65
CA LEU A 83 -6.43 -6.36 -31.29
C LEU A 83 -5.03 -6.38 -30.68
N ARG A 84 -4.59 -5.20 -30.23
CA ARG A 84 -3.38 -5.07 -29.44
C ARG A 84 -3.66 -5.73 -28.10
N LEU A 85 -3.17 -6.96 -27.93
CA LEU A 85 -3.06 -7.63 -26.65
C LEU A 85 -2.02 -6.87 -25.82
N THR A 86 -2.43 -5.78 -25.18
CA THR A 86 -1.69 -5.22 -24.07
C THR A 86 -1.99 -6.09 -22.86
N ALA A 87 -1.13 -7.07 -22.61
CA ALA A 87 -1.03 -7.67 -21.29
C ALA A 87 -0.63 -6.55 -20.33
N VAL A 88 -1.57 -6.06 -19.54
CA VAL A 88 -1.22 -5.27 -18.36
C VAL A 88 -0.49 -6.26 -17.46
N PRO A 89 0.77 -6.01 -17.07
CA PRO A 89 1.45 -6.88 -16.13
C PRO A 89 0.70 -6.80 -14.81
N THR A 90 -0.17 -7.76 -14.52
CA THR A 90 -0.56 -8.03 -13.14
C THR A 90 0.70 -8.50 -12.43
N ALA A 91 0.99 -7.91 -11.26
CA ALA A 91 2.23 -8.14 -10.55
C ALA A 91 2.47 -9.64 -10.34
N VAL A 92 3.59 -10.15 -10.84
CA VAL A 92 4.02 -11.55 -10.65
C VAL A 92 4.23 -11.79 -9.15
N GLY A 93 3.35 -12.56 -8.52
CA GLY A 93 3.42 -12.86 -7.09
C GLY A 93 2.33 -13.81 -6.58
N MET A 94 2.50 -14.35 -5.38
CA MET A 94 1.58 -15.32 -4.74
C MET A 94 0.15 -14.78 -4.44
N GLY A 95 -0.14 -13.51 -4.75
CA GLY A 95 -1.47 -12.90 -4.64
C GLY A 95 -2.34 -13.04 -5.90
N ASP A 96 -1.81 -13.66 -6.95
CA ASP A 96 -2.45 -13.74 -8.26
C ASP A 96 -3.77 -14.54 -8.26
N ASP A 97 -3.96 -15.48 -7.33
CA ASP A 97 -5.21 -16.23 -7.20
C ASP A 97 -6.29 -15.51 -6.38
N GLU A 98 -5.99 -14.33 -5.83
CA GLU A 98 -6.84 -13.62 -4.88
C GLU A 98 -8.29 -13.48 -5.35
N LEU A 99 -8.52 -12.94 -6.55
CA LEU A 99 -9.88 -12.67 -7.01
C LEU A 99 -10.68 -13.96 -7.26
N LEU A 100 -10.02 -15.03 -7.71
CA LEU A 100 -10.67 -16.32 -7.96
C LEU A 100 -10.93 -17.08 -6.65
N GLY A 101 -9.94 -17.09 -5.75
CA GLY A 101 -10.06 -17.66 -4.41
C GLY A 101 -11.11 -16.95 -3.57
N HIS A 102 -11.07 -15.61 -3.57
CA HIS A 102 -12.05 -14.75 -2.92
C HIS A 102 -13.45 -14.97 -3.48
N ALA A 103 -13.62 -15.00 -4.81
CA ALA A 103 -14.94 -15.30 -5.39
C ALA A 103 -15.44 -16.66 -4.91
N MET A 104 -14.60 -17.70 -4.92
CA MET A 104 -14.97 -19.00 -4.39
C MET A 104 -15.34 -18.94 -2.90
N ALA A 105 -14.63 -18.18 -2.06
CA ALA A 105 -14.88 -18.10 -0.63
C ALA A 105 -16.08 -17.20 -0.26
N ALA A 106 -16.23 -16.06 -0.91
CA ALA A 106 -17.23 -15.04 -0.60
C ALA A 106 -18.54 -15.23 -1.38
N LEU A 107 -18.45 -15.53 -2.68
CA LEU A 107 -19.60 -15.53 -3.58
C LEU A 107 -20.20 -16.91 -3.82
N ASP A 108 -19.42 -17.99 -3.81
CA ASP A 108 -19.89 -19.31 -4.28
C ASP A 108 -20.39 -19.26 -5.74
N PRO A 109 -19.56 -18.81 -6.68
CA PRO A 109 -20.02 -18.47 -8.01
C PRO A 109 -20.63 -19.70 -8.70
N ARG A 110 -21.74 -19.48 -9.40
CA ARG A 110 -22.26 -20.41 -10.42
C ARG A 110 -21.64 -20.12 -11.77
N TRP A 111 -21.32 -18.85 -11.99
CA TRP A 111 -20.76 -18.33 -13.22
C TRP A 111 -19.42 -17.67 -12.94
N VAL A 112 -18.41 -18.00 -13.74
CA VAL A 112 -17.13 -17.29 -13.75
C VAL A 112 -16.86 -16.91 -15.20
N LEU A 113 -16.96 -15.62 -15.49
CA LEU A 113 -16.70 -15.05 -16.81
C LEU A 113 -15.37 -14.31 -16.75
N LEU A 114 -14.46 -14.69 -17.64
CA LEU A 114 -13.13 -14.12 -17.72
C LEU A 114 -12.94 -13.51 -19.10
N SER A 115 -12.52 -12.25 -19.15
CA SER A 115 -12.08 -11.60 -20.39
C SER A 115 -10.77 -12.22 -20.91
N ALA A 116 -10.48 -12.06 -22.20
CA ALA A 116 -9.24 -12.53 -22.79
C ALA A 116 -7.99 -11.91 -22.11
N SER A 117 -8.07 -10.64 -21.74
CA SER A 117 -7.01 -9.93 -21.02
C SER A 117 -6.80 -10.47 -19.60
N ALA A 118 -7.85 -10.95 -18.92
CA ALA A 118 -7.72 -11.61 -17.61
C ALA A 118 -7.08 -12.99 -17.67
N ILE A 119 -7.10 -13.62 -18.85
CA ILE A 119 -6.50 -14.94 -19.08
C ILE A 119 -5.06 -14.82 -19.57
N ALA A 120 -4.75 -13.80 -20.36
CA ALA A 120 -3.45 -13.62 -21.00
C ALA A 120 -2.30 -13.63 -19.98
N GLY A 121 -1.35 -14.55 -20.15
CA GLY A 121 -0.19 -14.73 -19.25
C GLY A 121 -0.49 -15.52 -17.98
N HIS A 122 -1.75 -15.93 -17.76
CA HIS A 122 -2.20 -16.66 -16.58
C HIS A 122 -2.99 -17.94 -16.94
N GLU A 123 -2.73 -18.51 -18.12
CA GLU A 123 -3.52 -19.58 -18.71
C GLU A 123 -3.49 -20.86 -17.85
N GLU A 124 -2.33 -21.24 -17.31
CA GLU A 124 -2.22 -22.45 -16.47
C GLU A 124 -2.95 -22.28 -15.14
N ARG A 125 -2.87 -21.09 -14.53
CA ARG A 125 -3.59 -20.73 -13.31
C ARG A 125 -5.10 -20.83 -13.53
N VAL A 126 -5.61 -20.17 -14.58
CA VAL A 126 -7.03 -20.22 -14.94
C VAL A 126 -7.46 -21.64 -15.29
N ARG A 127 -6.62 -22.42 -15.97
CA ARG A 127 -6.89 -23.84 -16.28
C ARG A 127 -6.98 -24.68 -15.02
N HIS A 128 -6.09 -24.47 -14.05
CA HIS A 128 -6.13 -25.14 -12.75
C HIS A 128 -7.42 -24.81 -11.99
N PHE A 129 -7.73 -23.52 -11.85
CA PHE A 129 -8.98 -23.07 -11.23
C PHE A 129 -10.21 -23.65 -11.94
N ALA A 130 -10.26 -23.58 -13.27
CA ALA A 130 -11.38 -24.08 -14.06
C ALA A 130 -11.56 -25.60 -13.91
N ARG A 131 -10.48 -26.36 -13.77
CA ARG A 131 -10.53 -27.81 -13.49
C ARG A 131 -11.22 -28.08 -12.15
N ILE A 132 -10.81 -27.35 -11.10
CA ILE A 132 -11.42 -27.45 -9.76
C ILE A 132 -12.89 -27.04 -9.82
N PHE A 133 -13.17 -25.86 -10.37
CA PHE A 133 -14.52 -25.30 -10.45
C PHE A 133 -15.50 -26.23 -11.19
N ARG A 134 -15.10 -26.75 -12.35
CA ARG A 134 -15.94 -27.67 -13.16
C ARG A 134 -16.09 -29.07 -12.55
N SER A 135 -15.22 -29.44 -11.62
CA SER A 135 -15.29 -30.73 -10.94
C SER A 135 -16.33 -30.76 -9.80
N LEU A 136 -16.78 -29.59 -9.35
CA LEU A 136 -17.80 -29.46 -8.32
C LEU A 136 -19.21 -29.59 -8.92
N PRO A 137 -20.12 -30.30 -8.25
CA PRO A 137 -21.50 -30.38 -8.69
C PRO A 137 -22.19 -29.01 -8.72
N ALA A 138 -22.98 -28.78 -9.76
CA ALA A 138 -23.94 -27.69 -9.77
C ALA A 138 -24.96 -27.94 -8.64
N SER A 139 -25.10 -26.99 -7.72
CA SER A 139 -26.12 -27.08 -6.68
C SER A 139 -27.29 -26.21 -7.11
N HIS A 140 -28.46 -26.81 -7.26
CA HIS A 140 -29.68 -26.06 -7.57
C HIS A 140 -30.32 -25.60 -6.26
N GLY A 141 -30.46 -24.29 -6.07
CA GLY A 141 -31.10 -23.70 -4.90
C GLY A 141 -30.32 -22.54 -4.25
N PRO A 142 -30.92 -21.87 -3.24
CA PRO A 142 -30.23 -20.86 -2.44
C PRO A 142 -28.96 -21.45 -1.82
N ALA A 143 -27.92 -20.63 -1.69
CA ALA A 143 -26.64 -21.10 -1.16
C ALA A 143 -26.87 -21.78 0.20
N PRO A 144 -26.43 -23.04 0.41
CA PRO A 144 -26.40 -23.59 1.76
C PRO A 144 -25.55 -22.67 2.63
N SER A 145 -25.94 -22.53 3.91
CA SER A 145 -25.17 -21.77 4.90
C SER A 145 -23.71 -22.23 4.84
N ARG A 146 -22.83 -21.32 4.42
CA ARG A 146 -21.40 -21.55 4.40
C ARG A 146 -20.85 -21.27 5.78
N ASP A 147 -20.04 -22.20 6.26
CA ASP A 147 -19.26 -21.96 7.45
C ASP A 147 -18.06 -21.12 7.03
N ARG A 148 -18.15 -19.80 7.26
CA ARG A 148 -16.95 -18.94 7.29
C ARG A 148 -16.20 -19.28 8.56
N LEU A 149 -15.12 -20.02 8.39
CA LEU A 149 -14.27 -20.46 9.47
C LEU A 149 -13.37 -19.30 9.92
N PRO A 150 -12.78 -19.41 11.12
CA PRO A 150 -11.66 -18.56 11.50
C PRO A 150 -10.58 -18.53 10.41
N PHE A 151 -9.79 -17.46 10.35
CA PHE A 151 -8.73 -17.29 9.34
C PHE A 151 -9.22 -17.25 7.88
N GLY A 152 -10.45 -16.80 7.62
CA GLY A 152 -10.89 -16.50 6.24
C GLY A 152 -11.05 -17.73 5.35
N VAL A 153 -11.21 -18.92 5.92
CA VAL A 153 -11.44 -20.14 5.13
C VAL A 153 -12.93 -20.36 4.96
N ALA A 154 -13.37 -20.63 3.73
CA ALA A 154 -14.72 -21.06 3.43
C ALA A 154 -14.74 -22.55 3.11
N ALA A 155 -15.65 -23.29 3.75
CA ALA A 155 -15.91 -24.69 3.47
C ALA A 155 -17.37 -24.91 3.07
N ARG A 156 -17.61 -25.77 2.08
CA ARG A 156 -18.94 -26.20 1.67
C ARG A 156 -18.95 -27.69 1.36
N THR A 157 -19.91 -28.41 1.94
CA THR A 157 -20.16 -29.81 1.62
C THR A 157 -21.35 -29.94 0.67
N ILE A 158 -21.24 -30.76 -0.37
CA ILE A 158 -22.25 -30.98 -1.40
C ILE A 158 -22.44 -32.48 -1.52
N ALA A 159 -23.66 -32.97 -1.31
CA ALA A 159 -24.00 -34.36 -1.63
C ALA A 159 -24.52 -34.40 -3.07
N ASP A 160 -23.90 -35.22 -3.92
CA ASP A 160 -24.34 -35.40 -5.30
C ASP A 160 -24.14 -36.86 -5.75
N GLY A 161 -25.23 -37.51 -6.14
CA GLY A 161 -25.26 -38.93 -6.48
C GLY A 161 -24.69 -39.83 -5.37
N GLY A 162 -23.73 -40.68 -5.76
CA GLY A 162 -23.06 -41.63 -4.86
C GLY A 162 -21.87 -41.06 -4.09
N SER A 163 -21.60 -39.76 -4.21
CA SER A 163 -20.41 -39.12 -3.63
C SER A 163 -20.75 -37.87 -2.84
N THR A 164 -19.82 -37.48 -1.98
CA THR A 164 -19.86 -36.22 -1.25
C THR A 164 -18.66 -35.38 -1.66
N TYR A 165 -18.88 -34.10 -1.94
CA TYR A 165 -17.87 -33.17 -2.39
C TYR A 165 -17.65 -32.11 -1.31
N LEU A 166 -16.39 -31.83 -0.99
CA LEU A 166 -15.97 -30.76 -0.10
C LEU A 166 -15.25 -29.70 -0.92
N SER A 167 -15.83 -28.51 -1.01
CA SER A 167 -15.22 -27.33 -1.61
C SER A 167 -14.60 -26.49 -0.52
N LEU A 168 -13.32 -26.14 -0.71
CA LEU A 168 -12.52 -25.35 0.21
C LEU A 168 -11.95 -24.14 -0.53
N ALA A 169 -11.98 -22.97 0.09
CA ALA A 169 -11.33 -21.77 -0.42
C ALA A 169 -10.65 -21.03 0.74
N ASN A 170 -9.38 -20.70 0.57
CA ASN A 170 -8.64 -19.82 1.46
C ASN A 170 -8.81 -18.39 0.97
N ASP A 171 -9.44 -17.50 1.75
CA ASP A 171 -9.63 -16.09 1.38
C ASP A 171 -8.57 -15.18 2.04
N THR A 172 -7.35 -15.68 2.19
CA THR A 172 -6.27 -14.94 2.85
C THR A 172 -4.97 -14.99 2.06
N PRO A 173 -4.09 -13.99 2.24
CA PRO A 173 -2.77 -13.96 1.63
C PRO A 173 -1.77 -14.92 2.31
N TYR A 174 -2.22 -15.75 3.25
CA TYR A 174 -1.36 -16.63 4.04
C TYR A 174 -1.64 -18.10 3.75
N PRO A 175 -0.63 -18.97 3.81
CA PRO A 175 -0.85 -20.42 3.77
C PRO A 175 -1.56 -20.89 5.04
N ILE A 176 -2.54 -21.78 4.89
CA ILE A 176 -3.33 -22.33 6.00
C ILE A 176 -3.37 -23.85 5.89
N ARG A 177 -3.09 -24.54 7.01
CA ARG A 177 -3.32 -25.98 7.12
C ARG A 177 -4.74 -26.23 7.61
N LEU A 178 -5.48 -27.06 6.90
CA LEU A 178 -6.83 -27.46 7.24
C LEU A 178 -6.83 -28.89 7.75
N GLU A 179 -7.61 -29.12 8.80
CA GLU A 179 -7.88 -30.46 9.33
C GLU A 179 -9.38 -30.70 9.41
N ALA A 180 -9.85 -31.87 8.97
CA ALA A 180 -11.24 -32.26 9.08
C ALA A 180 -11.38 -33.76 9.29
N THR A 181 -12.31 -34.17 10.13
CA THR A 181 -12.66 -35.59 10.31
C THR A 181 -13.80 -35.96 9.38
N LEU A 182 -13.57 -36.94 8.51
CA LEU A 182 -14.55 -37.50 7.58
C LEU A 182 -15.15 -38.76 8.21
N ALA A 183 -16.43 -38.73 8.55
CA ALA A 183 -17.16 -39.90 9.02
C ALA A 183 -17.56 -40.77 7.83
N VAL A 184 -16.63 -41.62 7.39
CA VAL A 184 -16.78 -42.51 6.24
C VAL A 184 -16.20 -43.89 6.51
N PRO A 185 -16.67 -44.93 5.78
CA PRO A 185 -16.03 -46.25 5.82
C PRO A 185 -14.54 -46.19 5.47
N SER A 186 -13.74 -47.08 6.04
CA SER A 186 -12.30 -47.17 5.76
C SER A 186 -12.00 -47.44 4.27
N SER A 187 -12.92 -48.08 3.55
CA SER A 187 -12.83 -48.34 2.11
C SER A 187 -13.14 -47.13 1.22
N ALA A 188 -13.79 -46.09 1.74
CA ALA A 188 -14.15 -44.91 0.96
C ALA A 188 -12.90 -44.20 0.43
N ALA A 189 -12.84 -44.02 -0.89
CA ALA A 189 -11.76 -43.26 -1.51
C ALA A 189 -11.99 -41.76 -1.32
N VAL A 190 -10.89 -41.03 -1.09
CA VAL A 190 -10.87 -39.57 -0.97
C VAL A 190 -9.91 -39.06 -2.04
N GLU A 191 -10.35 -38.11 -2.86
CA GLU A 191 -9.62 -37.66 -4.04
C GLU A 191 -9.62 -36.13 -4.11
N ASP A 192 -8.47 -35.54 -4.40
CA ASP A 192 -8.32 -34.13 -4.76
C ASP A 192 -8.54 -33.98 -6.27
N LEU A 193 -9.67 -33.39 -6.65
CA LEU A 193 -10.08 -33.23 -8.04
C LEU A 193 -9.26 -32.19 -8.80
N GLY A 194 -8.66 -31.23 -8.10
CA GLY A 194 -7.82 -30.20 -8.71
C GLY A 194 -6.45 -30.73 -9.12
N ARG A 195 -5.89 -31.57 -8.25
CA ARG A 195 -4.58 -32.22 -8.44
C ARG A 195 -4.69 -33.57 -9.14
N GLY A 196 -5.88 -34.16 -9.20
CA GLY A 196 -6.10 -35.51 -9.74
C GLY A 196 -5.44 -36.59 -8.88
N LEU A 197 -5.34 -36.36 -7.56
CA LEU A 197 -4.61 -37.22 -6.63
C LEU A 197 -5.58 -37.97 -5.73
N ARG A 198 -5.37 -39.28 -5.56
CA ARG A 198 -6.02 -40.04 -4.50
C ARG A 198 -5.31 -39.74 -3.19
N LEU A 199 -6.05 -39.18 -2.24
CA LEU A 199 -5.57 -38.90 -0.90
C LEU A 199 -5.65 -40.16 -0.03
N SER A 200 -4.73 -40.27 0.93
CA SER A 200 -4.70 -41.32 1.93
C SER A 200 -4.82 -40.71 3.33
N PRO A 201 -6.01 -40.23 3.73
CA PRO A 201 -6.22 -39.64 5.05
C PRO A 201 -5.94 -40.67 6.16
N ALA A 202 -5.39 -40.23 7.29
CA ALA A 202 -5.11 -41.10 8.42
C ALA A 202 -6.42 -41.66 9.01
N THR A 203 -6.41 -42.92 9.46
CA THR A 203 -7.59 -43.49 10.15
C THR A 203 -7.56 -43.08 11.62
N VAL A 204 -8.64 -42.50 12.11
CA VAL A 204 -8.79 -42.02 13.49
C VAL A 204 -10.11 -42.51 14.10
N SER A 205 -10.27 -42.36 15.41
CA SER A 205 -11.57 -42.63 16.05
C SER A 205 -12.65 -41.75 15.42
N GLY A 206 -13.70 -42.37 14.89
CA GLY A 206 -14.79 -41.66 14.21
C GLY A 206 -14.66 -41.50 12.69
N GLY A 207 -13.57 -41.98 12.06
CA GLY A 207 -13.46 -42.06 10.60
C GLY A 207 -12.05 -41.80 10.07
N LYS A 208 -11.94 -40.88 9.11
CA LYS A 208 -10.70 -40.53 8.42
C LYS A 208 -10.33 -39.06 8.65
N GLN A 209 -9.11 -38.79 9.10
CA GLN A 209 -8.60 -37.44 9.30
C GLN A 209 -7.94 -36.92 8.01
N LEU A 210 -8.62 -35.98 7.37
CA LEU A 210 -8.13 -35.27 6.20
C LEU A 210 -7.31 -34.07 6.65
N VAL A 211 -6.09 -33.96 6.15
CA VAL A 211 -5.20 -32.82 6.35
C VAL A 211 -4.83 -32.25 4.99
N LEU A 212 -4.99 -30.95 4.80
CA LEU A 212 -4.70 -30.26 3.54
C LEU A 212 -3.98 -28.95 3.80
N ASP A 213 -2.87 -28.74 3.10
CA ASP A 213 -2.20 -27.45 3.07
C ASP A 213 -2.74 -26.62 1.89
N MET A 214 -3.35 -25.48 2.23
CA MET A 214 -3.89 -24.51 1.30
C MET A 214 -2.86 -23.39 1.11
N ILE A 215 -2.53 -23.11 -0.14
CA ILE A 215 -1.72 -21.92 -0.50
C ILE A 215 -2.54 -20.63 -0.27
N PRO A 216 -1.90 -19.45 -0.20
CA PRO A 216 -2.60 -18.17 -0.25
C PRO A 216 -3.62 -18.15 -1.38
N PHE A 217 -4.84 -17.70 -1.08
CA PHE A 217 -5.94 -17.61 -2.05
C PHE A 217 -6.30 -18.92 -2.78
N GLY A 218 -5.79 -20.06 -2.32
CA GLY A 218 -5.98 -21.35 -2.97
C GLY A 218 -7.40 -21.87 -2.85
N VAL A 219 -7.81 -22.66 -3.84
CA VAL A 219 -9.07 -23.40 -3.86
C VAL A 219 -8.81 -24.90 -3.98
N SER A 220 -9.67 -25.72 -3.39
CA SER A 220 -9.60 -27.17 -3.50
C SER A 220 -11.01 -27.78 -3.57
N ALA A 221 -11.10 -28.90 -4.29
CA ALA A 221 -12.32 -29.70 -4.41
C ALA A 221 -11.97 -31.15 -4.11
N ILE A 222 -12.52 -31.67 -3.02
CA ILE A 222 -12.29 -33.04 -2.56
C ILE A 222 -13.53 -33.87 -2.82
N ARG A 223 -13.37 -34.97 -3.55
CA ARG A 223 -14.42 -35.99 -3.72
C ARG A 223 -14.22 -37.11 -2.72
N ILE A 224 -15.31 -37.46 -2.04
CA ILE A 224 -15.39 -38.57 -1.11
C ILE A 224 -16.36 -39.58 -1.75
N ASN A 225 -15.85 -40.75 -2.13
CA ASN A 225 -16.63 -41.83 -2.75
C ASN A 225 -17.43 -42.59 -1.69
N ALA A 226 -18.31 -41.87 -1.01
CA ALA A 226 -19.32 -42.37 -0.10
C ALA A 226 -20.53 -41.43 -0.15
N PRO A 227 -21.74 -41.96 -0.34
CA PRO A 227 -22.94 -41.13 -0.27
C PRO A 227 -23.13 -40.61 1.15
N GLN A 228 -23.54 -39.35 1.28
CA GLN A 228 -23.86 -38.73 2.58
C GLN A 228 -22.72 -38.79 3.61
N ALA A 229 -21.46 -38.71 3.16
CA ALA A 229 -20.32 -38.60 4.05
C ALA A 229 -20.49 -37.37 4.95
N ARG A 230 -20.42 -37.55 6.27
CA ARG A 230 -20.46 -36.40 7.18
C ARG A 230 -19.04 -35.86 7.33
N VAL A 231 -18.87 -34.61 6.93
CA VAL A 231 -17.64 -33.85 7.16
C VAL A 231 -17.79 -33.17 8.52
N GLY A 232 -16.89 -33.48 9.45
CA GLY A 232 -16.79 -32.81 10.74
C GLY A 232 -16.34 -31.35 10.61
N PRO A 233 -16.20 -30.62 11.73
CA PRO A 233 -15.70 -29.25 11.71
C PRO A 233 -14.35 -29.18 11.00
N VAL A 234 -14.22 -28.22 10.08
CA VAL A 234 -12.95 -27.92 9.42
C VAL A 234 -12.19 -26.95 10.31
N LEU A 235 -11.01 -27.34 10.75
CA LEU A 235 -10.16 -26.59 11.68
C LEU A 235 -8.98 -25.97 10.92
N PRO A 236 -9.02 -24.65 10.66
CA PRO A 236 -7.88 -23.94 10.08
C PRO A 236 -6.81 -23.66 11.14
N SER A 237 -5.56 -23.99 10.79
CA SER A 237 -4.37 -23.81 11.61
C SER A 237 -3.29 -23.09 10.79
N PRO A 238 -3.10 -21.76 10.96
CA PRO A 238 -1.94 -21.09 10.38
C PRO A 238 -0.65 -21.55 11.07
N SER A 239 0.48 -21.37 10.39
CA SER A 239 1.78 -21.62 11.01
C SER A 239 2.12 -20.54 12.07
N GLY A 240 3.03 -20.87 13.00
CA GLY A 240 3.52 -19.89 13.98
C GLY A 240 4.20 -18.68 13.32
N ALA A 241 4.82 -18.87 12.16
CA ALA A 241 5.41 -17.78 11.37
C ALA A 241 4.34 -16.81 10.84
N VAL A 242 3.22 -17.33 10.32
CA VAL A 242 2.09 -16.53 9.85
C VAL A 242 1.49 -15.72 10.99
N LEU A 243 1.32 -16.32 12.18
CA LEU A 243 0.82 -15.59 13.35
C LEU A 243 1.76 -14.46 13.78
N ALA A 244 3.08 -14.71 13.77
CA ALA A 244 4.07 -13.69 14.07
C ALA A 244 4.04 -12.53 13.05
N GLU A 245 3.87 -12.84 11.77
CA GLU A 245 3.72 -11.85 10.70
C GLU A 245 2.47 -10.98 10.89
N MET A 246 1.31 -11.60 11.13
CA MET A 246 0.07 -10.87 11.41
C MET A 246 0.21 -9.97 12.66
N GLN A 247 0.91 -10.46 13.69
CA GLN A 247 1.17 -9.70 14.91
C GLN A 247 2.09 -8.49 14.66
N ALA A 248 3.09 -8.62 13.80
CA ALA A 248 3.96 -7.52 13.39
C ALA A 248 3.17 -6.47 12.59
N GLN A 249 2.33 -6.92 11.65
CA GLN A 249 1.45 -6.03 10.88
C GLN A 249 0.46 -5.29 11.80
N TYR A 250 -0.11 -5.95 12.81
CA TYR A 250 -0.95 -5.31 13.82
C TYR A 250 -0.21 -4.17 14.55
N GLN A 251 1.04 -4.38 14.94
CA GLN A 251 1.85 -3.35 15.62
C GLN A 251 2.16 -2.16 14.69
N GLU A 252 2.41 -2.43 13.41
CA GLU A 252 2.62 -1.41 12.39
C GLU A 252 1.37 -0.55 12.17
N LEU A 253 0.21 -1.18 11.98
CA LEU A 253 -1.07 -0.48 11.80
C LEU A 253 -1.48 0.30 13.06
N SER A 254 -1.20 -0.23 14.24
CA SER A 254 -1.43 0.48 15.51
C SER A 254 -0.56 1.74 15.62
N SER A 255 0.72 1.63 15.28
CA SER A 255 1.64 2.76 15.22
C SER A 255 1.19 3.81 14.20
N HIS A 256 0.68 3.35 13.06
CA HIS A 256 0.11 4.20 12.03
C HIS A 256 -1.12 4.97 12.53
N LEU A 257 -2.07 4.29 13.17
CA LEU A 257 -3.24 4.93 13.76
C LEU A 257 -2.85 5.98 14.81
N ALA A 258 -1.84 5.68 15.63
CA ALA A 258 -1.33 6.63 16.63
C ALA A 258 -0.69 7.87 15.99
N ARG A 259 -0.04 7.75 14.83
CA ARG A 259 0.48 8.91 14.06
C ARG A 259 -0.65 9.73 13.48
N LEU A 260 -1.62 9.08 12.85
CA LEU A 260 -2.77 9.75 12.23
C LEU A 260 -3.60 10.54 13.26
N ASN A 261 -3.74 10.01 14.48
CA ASN A 261 -4.47 10.67 15.57
C ASN A 261 -3.72 11.83 16.22
N ARG A 262 -2.39 11.90 16.10
CA ARG A 262 -1.60 13.00 16.71
C ARG A 262 -1.91 14.36 16.06
N GLY A 263 -2.39 14.38 14.80
CA GLY A 263 -2.64 15.62 14.06
C GLY A 263 -1.37 16.48 13.92
N PRO A 264 -1.42 17.62 13.22
CA PRO A 264 -0.33 18.60 13.22
C PRO A 264 -0.32 19.38 14.54
N ALA A 265 -0.08 18.70 15.67
CA ALA A 265 0.11 19.36 16.96
C ALA A 265 1.60 19.68 17.12
N GLY A 266 2.06 20.75 16.46
CA GLY A 266 3.44 21.23 16.51
C GLY A 266 3.81 22.10 15.32
N ALA A 267 4.90 22.85 15.42
CA ALA A 267 5.47 23.55 14.27
C ALA A 267 5.92 22.52 13.22
N SER A 268 5.38 22.62 12.00
CA SER A 268 5.74 21.75 10.88
C SER A 268 7.10 22.09 10.27
N CYS A 269 7.75 23.13 10.78
CA CYS A 269 9.08 23.61 10.43
C CYS A 269 9.93 23.81 11.69
N PRO A 270 11.27 23.88 11.55
CA PRO A 270 12.14 24.35 12.62
C PRO A 270 11.69 25.69 13.21
N ALA A 271 12.09 25.96 14.44
CA ALA A 271 11.86 27.25 15.07
C ALA A 271 12.51 28.37 14.25
N ASN A 272 11.83 29.52 14.20
CA ASN A 272 12.28 30.74 13.52
C ASN A 272 12.76 30.53 12.06
N PRO A 273 11.89 30.07 11.14
CA PRO A 273 12.28 29.73 9.76
C PRO A 273 12.78 30.92 8.93
N GLY A 274 12.40 32.15 9.28
CA GLY A 274 12.90 33.39 8.65
C GLY A 274 14.03 34.06 9.44
N PHE A 275 14.60 33.37 10.45
CA PHE A 275 15.75 33.82 11.24
C PHE A 275 15.67 35.26 11.75
N GLU A 276 14.47 35.66 12.17
CA GLU A 276 14.23 36.99 12.68
C GLU A 276 14.91 37.17 14.04
N PRO A 277 15.61 38.31 14.28
CA PRO A 277 16.17 38.60 15.59
C PRO A 277 15.04 38.74 16.61
N ALA A 278 15.25 38.21 17.82
CA ALA A 278 14.28 38.28 18.89
C ALA A 278 13.79 39.73 19.08
N SER A 279 12.46 39.92 19.02
CA SER A 279 11.85 41.22 19.31
C SER A 279 12.04 41.52 20.80
N THR A 280 12.97 42.41 21.13
CA THR A 280 13.35 42.76 22.50
C THR A 280 12.14 43.28 23.29
N PRO A 281 11.91 42.89 24.56
CA PRO A 281 11.31 43.77 25.55
C PRO A 281 12.40 44.53 26.35
N PRO A 282 12.08 45.70 26.92
CA PRO A 282 13.02 46.81 27.03
C PRO A 282 13.92 46.77 28.28
N VAL A 283 15.04 47.51 28.15
CA VAL A 283 16.00 47.91 29.20
C VAL A 283 17.01 46.85 29.62
N GLN A 284 18.20 46.87 29.01
CA GLN A 284 19.45 46.69 29.74
C GLN A 284 20.56 47.58 29.18
N LEU A 285 21.24 48.24 30.12
CA LEU A 285 22.25 49.26 29.93
C LEU A 285 23.47 48.76 29.15
N THR A 286 23.98 49.62 28.25
CA THR A 286 25.37 49.74 27.80
C THR A 286 26.24 48.48 27.98
N GLY A 287 26.04 47.51 27.09
CA GLY A 287 26.98 46.42 26.81
C GLY A 287 26.73 46.00 25.38
N ALA A 288 27.78 45.93 24.56
CA ALA A 288 27.67 45.53 23.16
C ALA A 288 26.87 44.21 23.06
N GLN A 289 25.72 44.24 22.40
CA GLN A 289 24.96 43.02 22.11
C GLN A 289 25.85 42.16 21.21
N GLY A 290 26.33 41.04 21.75
CA GLY A 290 26.95 40.00 20.94
C GLY A 290 25.96 39.46 19.90
N PRO A 291 26.45 38.76 18.87
CA PRO A 291 25.58 38.18 17.85
C PRO A 291 24.54 37.25 18.48
N ALA A 292 23.28 37.39 18.07
CA ALA A 292 22.17 36.62 18.61
C ALA A 292 22.23 35.19 18.07
N THR A 293 22.22 34.18 18.95
CA THR A 293 22.11 32.78 18.53
C THR A 293 20.68 32.49 18.08
N PRO A 294 20.45 31.86 16.91
CA PRO A 294 19.11 31.51 16.47
C PRO A 294 18.52 30.42 17.37
N ASP A 295 17.37 30.71 17.97
CA ASP A 295 16.63 29.75 18.81
C ASP A 295 16.36 28.46 18.03
N GLY A 296 16.69 27.33 18.65
CA GLY A 296 16.48 26.02 18.06
C GLY A 296 17.52 25.60 17.01
N TRP A 297 18.67 26.28 16.92
CA TRP A 297 19.77 25.91 16.02
C TRP A 297 21.11 25.79 16.78
N LEU A 298 21.88 24.77 16.42
CA LEU A 298 23.15 24.44 17.07
C LEU A 298 24.29 24.38 16.05
N ALA A 299 25.43 24.94 16.42
CA ALA A 299 26.68 24.80 15.67
C ALA A 299 27.37 23.47 16.01
N ILE A 300 27.79 22.71 15.00
CA ILE A 300 28.60 21.49 15.14
C ILE A 300 29.78 21.58 14.17
N GLY A 301 31.02 21.39 14.64
CA GLY A 301 32.20 21.42 13.78
C GLY A 301 33.51 21.62 14.53
N GLY A 302 34.57 21.93 13.79
CA GLY A 302 35.87 22.29 14.36
C GLY A 302 35.82 23.56 15.21
N SER A 303 36.88 23.79 16.00
CA SER A 303 37.04 24.98 16.83
C SER A 303 36.82 26.27 16.03
N GLY A 304 35.89 27.12 16.46
CA GLY A 304 35.53 28.36 15.77
C GLY A 304 34.31 28.27 14.85
N THR A 305 33.68 27.10 14.73
CA THR A 305 32.37 26.98 14.05
C THR A 305 31.30 27.69 14.88
N THR A 306 30.59 28.64 14.27
CA THR A 306 29.54 29.43 14.93
C THR A 306 28.29 29.51 14.08
N VAL A 307 27.13 29.62 14.74
CA VAL A 307 25.82 29.83 14.11
C VAL A 307 25.16 31.01 14.82
N GLU A 308 24.83 32.05 14.06
CA GLU A 308 24.28 33.31 14.55
C GLU A 308 23.22 33.86 13.58
N ILE A 309 22.39 34.79 14.06
CA ILE A 309 21.53 35.61 13.21
C ILE A 309 22.35 36.81 12.76
N ASP A 310 22.53 36.97 11.45
CA ASP A 310 23.20 38.11 10.84
C ASP A 310 22.18 39.14 10.33
N PRO A 311 22.02 40.30 11.00
CA PRO A 311 21.10 41.34 10.56
C PRO A 311 21.62 42.17 9.38
N ALA A 312 22.90 42.04 9.01
CA ALA A 312 23.51 42.82 7.94
C ALA A 312 23.34 42.18 6.55
N GLN A 313 23.04 40.88 6.50
CA GLN A 313 22.88 40.11 5.27
C GLN A 313 21.55 39.36 5.22
N PRO A 314 20.38 40.01 5.35
CA PRO A 314 19.10 39.33 5.12
C PRO A 314 18.89 39.04 3.62
N HIS A 315 18.16 37.98 3.30
CA HIS A 315 17.51 37.86 1.99
C HIS A 315 16.16 38.60 2.03
N ALA A 316 15.34 38.26 3.02
CA ALA A 316 14.09 38.94 3.36
C ALA A 316 14.07 39.26 4.87
N GLY A 317 13.10 40.06 5.31
CA GLY A 317 12.94 40.32 6.74
C GLY A 317 14.11 41.10 7.37
N ARG A 318 14.51 40.75 8.60
CA ARG A 318 15.50 41.52 9.39
C ARG A 318 16.79 40.77 9.72
N GLY A 319 16.92 39.51 9.32
CA GLY A 319 18.13 38.73 9.57
C GLY A 319 18.14 37.43 8.79
N SER A 320 19.30 36.80 8.72
CA SER A 320 19.47 35.46 8.15
C SER A 320 20.32 34.60 9.08
N LEU A 321 20.21 33.27 8.96
CA LEU A 321 21.12 32.38 9.68
C LEU A 321 22.48 32.42 9.01
N ARG A 322 23.52 32.76 9.76
CA ARG A 322 24.91 32.70 9.33
C ARG A 322 25.63 31.56 10.04
N LEU A 323 26.15 30.63 9.24
CA LEU A 323 27.09 29.60 9.66
C LEU A 323 28.49 30.02 9.25
N SER A 324 29.39 30.23 10.22
CA SER A 324 30.82 30.47 9.95
C SER A 324 31.62 29.22 10.27
N ALA A 325 32.33 28.67 9.28
CA ALA A 325 33.13 27.46 9.40
C ALA A 325 34.59 27.75 8.95
N PRO A 326 35.48 28.16 9.86
CA PRO A 326 36.88 28.47 9.52
C PRO A 326 37.69 27.22 9.14
N SER A 327 37.25 26.04 9.60
CA SER A 327 37.76 24.74 9.17
C SER A 327 36.58 23.83 8.82
N PRO A 328 36.48 23.31 7.59
CA PRO A 328 35.41 22.39 7.23
C PRO A 328 35.68 20.98 7.81
N PRO A 329 34.63 20.20 8.10
CA PRO A 329 33.22 20.56 8.00
C PRO A 329 32.73 21.36 9.21
N GLY A 330 31.88 22.36 8.95
CA GLY A 330 31.09 23.07 9.96
C GLY A 330 29.61 22.98 9.62
N ALA A 331 28.74 22.87 10.62
CA ALA A 331 27.33 22.60 10.40
C ALA A 331 26.40 23.39 11.32
N ALA A 332 25.25 23.79 10.78
CA ALA A 332 24.11 24.28 11.53
C ALA A 332 23.03 23.20 11.60
N VAL A 333 22.61 22.83 12.80
CA VAL A 333 21.66 21.74 13.06
C VAL A 333 20.44 22.27 13.78
N SER A 334 19.27 22.05 13.21
CA SER A 334 18.01 22.41 13.86
C SER A 334 17.65 21.46 15.01
N GLU A 335 16.83 21.97 15.92
CA GLU A 335 16.08 21.17 16.87
C GLU A 335 15.09 20.23 16.18
N ARG A 336 14.64 19.23 16.93
CA ARG A 336 13.69 18.23 16.41
C ARG A 336 12.32 18.89 16.23
N PHE A 337 11.75 18.79 15.04
CA PHE A 337 10.38 19.21 14.72
C PHE A 337 9.59 18.05 14.09
N VAL A 338 8.28 18.17 13.95
CA VAL A 338 7.44 17.11 13.36
C VAL A 338 6.89 17.61 12.02
N PRO A 339 7.46 17.20 10.88
CA PRO A 339 7.00 17.68 9.58
C PRO A 339 5.64 17.07 9.24
N ASN A 340 4.74 17.88 8.68
CA ASN A 340 3.44 17.43 8.21
C ASN A 340 3.53 16.95 6.75
N VAL A 341 4.12 15.76 6.54
CA VAL A 341 4.48 15.20 5.22
C VAL A 341 4.27 13.69 5.21
N HIS A 342 3.72 13.12 4.12
CA HIS A 342 3.29 11.71 4.09
C HIS A 342 3.80 10.87 2.89
N ALA A 343 4.67 11.41 2.04
CA ALA A 343 5.27 10.65 0.92
C ALA A 343 6.57 11.27 0.42
N ALA A 344 6.58 12.59 0.37
CA ALA A 344 7.75 13.38 0.08
C ALA A 344 7.79 14.61 0.98
N MET A 345 9.00 15.04 1.28
CA MET A 345 9.30 16.27 1.99
C MET A 345 10.19 17.12 1.11
N THR A 346 9.78 18.36 0.85
CA THR A 346 10.58 19.35 0.14
C THR A 346 11.01 20.41 1.13
N VAL A 347 12.33 20.63 1.20
CA VAL A 347 12.96 21.71 1.94
C VAL A 347 13.31 22.80 0.93
N GLN A 348 12.83 24.01 1.14
CA GLN A 348 13.12 25.18 0.31
C GLN A 348 13.73 26.24 1.21
N ALA A 349 14.80 26.88 0.75
CA ALA A 349 15.39 28.04 1.41
C ALA A 349 16.21 28.84 0.41
N TRP A 350 16.53 30.07 0.77
CA TRP A 350 17.51 30.89 0.09
C TRP A 350 18.88 30.64 0.69
N PHE A 351 19.89 30.55 -0.18
CA PHE A 351 21.27 30.29 0.23
C PHE A 351 22.20 31.30 -0.41
N ARG A 352 23.27 31.64 0.32
CA ARG A 352 24.38 32.47 -0.14
C ARG A 352 25.67 32.06 0.57
N SER A 353 26.80 32.24 -0.08
CA SER A 353 28.14 31.97 0.46
C SER A 353 29.07 33.19 0.33
N ASP A 354 30.16 33.23 1.10
CA ASP A 354 31.25 34.21 0.86
C ASP A 354 32.31 33.69 -0.13
N GLN A 355 32.34 32.37 -0.34
CA GLN A 355 33.17 31.72 -1.33
C GLN A 355 32.36 31.38 -2.59
N PRO A 356 32.94 31.56 -3.79
CA PRO A 356 32.38 31.01 -5.02
C PRO A 356 32.41 29.48 -4.99
N ASP A 357 31.40 28.86 -5.59
CA ASP A 357 31.26 27.40 -5.70
C ASP A 357 31.35 26.63 -4.36
N ALA A 358 30.91 27.25 -3.26
CA ALA A 358 30.91 26.64 -1.94
C ALA A 358 30.09 25.35 -1.92
N LYS A 359 30.62 24.31 -1.28
CA LYS A 359 29.98 22.99 -1.24
C LYS A 359 29.19 22.83 0.04
N LEU A 360 27.87 22.69 -0.08
CA LEU A 360 26.95 22.50 1.02
C LEU A 360 26.35 21.09 0.95
N ARG A 361 26.29 20.39 2.07
CA ARG A 361 25.51 19.16 2.21
C ARG A 361 24.31 19.40 3.11
N LEU A 362 23.11 19.21 2.56
CA LEU A 362 21.87 19.20 3.31
C LEU A 362 21.55 17.78 3.76
N TRP A 363 21.36 17.60 5.06
CA TRP A 363 20.87 16.38 5.68
C TRP A 363 19.45 16.57 6.18
N ILE A 364 18.58 15.62 5.83
CA ILE A 364 17.24 15.45 6.41
C ILE A 364 17.30 14.16 7.21
N GLU A 365 17.32 14.30 8.53
CA GLU A 365 17.43 13.20 9.48
C GLU A 365 16.13 13.08 10.25
N GLY A 366 15.64 11.87 10.48
CA GLY A 366 14.41 11.66 11.20
C GLY A 366 14.23 10.22 11.64
N GLU A 367 13.05 9.97 12.19
CA GLU A 367 12.66 8.66 12.70
C GLU A 367 11.22 8.39 12.26
N ALA A 368 10.92 7.17 11.82
CA ALA A 368 9.56 6.73 11.56
C ALA A 368 9.39 5.32 12.11
N ALA A 369 8.45 5.14 13.04
CA ALA A 369 8.16 3.85 13.67
C ALA A 369 9.42 3.17 14.24
N GLY A 370 10.31 3.94 14.89
CA GLY A 370 11.56 3.44 15.46
C GLY A 370 12.67 3.17 14.45
N ARG A 371 12.44 3.40 13.14
CA ARG A 371 13.45 3.25 12.10
C ARG A 371 14.07 4.60 11.72
N PRO A 372 15.40 4.69 11.59
CA PRO A 372 16.05 5.92 11.17
C PRO A 372 15.75 6.23 9.70
N PHE A 373 15.44 7.49 9.41
CA PHE A 373 15.29 8.05 8.08
C PHE A 373 16.39 9.07 7.84
N ILE A 374 17.20 8.89 6.80
CA ILE A 374 18.27 9.82 6.44
C ILE A 374 18.25 10.06 4.94
N ARG A 375 18.25 11.32 4.53
CA ARG A 375 18.47 11.76 3.15
C ARG A 375 19.53 12.83 3.11
N ARG A 376 20.37 12.79 2.07
CA ARG A 376 21.47 13.75 1.87
C ARG A 376 21.39 14.34 0.46
N SER A 377 21.77 15.60 0.33
CA SER A 377 21.95 16.26 -0.97
C SER A 377 23.15 17.18 -0.91
N GLU A 378 23.95 17.16 -1.96
CA GLU A 378 25.08 18.06 -2.12
C GLU A 378 24.70 19.17 -3.11
N LEU A 379 24.94 20.41 -2.69
CA LEU A 379 24.57 21.63 -3.37
C LEU A 379 25.84 22.45 -3.59
N THR A 380 25.87 23.22 -4.67
CA THR A 380 26.89 24.24 -4.91
C THR A 380 26.25 25.60 -4.73
N ILE A 381 26.79 26.40 -3.83
CA ILE A 381 26.24 27.70 -3.40
C ILE A 381 27.11 28.81 -3.97
N GLN A 382 26.46 29.85 -4.48
CA GLN A 382 27.12 31.00 -5.08
C GLN A 382 27.17 32.19 -4.12
N PRO A 383 27.97 33.23 -4.43
CA PRO A 383 28.06 34.45 -3.63
C PRO A 383 26.78 35.30 -3.62
N GLU A 384 25.90 35.10 -4.60
CA GLU A 384 24.58 35.73 -4.68
C GLU A 384 23.50 34.86 -4.03
N TRP A 385 22.47 35.50 -3.47
CA TRP A 385 21.29 34.83 -2.97
C TRP A 385 20.57 34.06 -4.08
N ALA A 386 20.38 32.76 -3.88
CA ALA A 386 19.65 31.90 -4.80
C ALA A 386 18.67 30.98 -4.06
N PRO A 387 17.45 30.76 -4.59
CA PRO A 387 16.52 29.83 -4.02
C PRO A 387 16.91 28.40 -4.42
N LEU A 388 16.97 27.49 -3.45
CA LEU A 388 17.21 26.08 -3.69
C LEU A 388 16.13 25.24 -3.02
N ALA A 389 15.69 24.19 -3.73
CA ALA A 389 14.70 23.24 -3.25
C ALA A 389 15.25 21.81 -3.33
N VAL A 390 15.26 21.12 -2.19
CA VAL A 390 15.66 19.72 -2.08
C VAL A 390 14.46 18.88 -1.72
N ARG A 391 14.12 17.93 -2.59
CA ARG A 391 13.02 16.98 -2.36
C ARG A 391 13.58 15.65 -1.86
N ALA A 392 13.24 15.29 -0.63
CA ALA A 392 13.36 13.95 -0.09
C ALA A 392 12.12 13.13 -0.47
N ALA A 393 12.29 12.19 -1.39
CA ALA A 393 11.28 11.18 -1.70
C ALA A 393 11.35 10.02 -0.69
N GLU A 394 10.35 9.14 -0.75
CA GLU A 394 10.24 7.93 0.08
C GLU A 394 10.20 8.24 1.58
N VAL A 395 9.58 9.37 1.94
CA VAL A 395 9.25 9.60 3.33
C VAL A 395 8.32 8.47 3.76
N PRO A 396 8.59 7.83 4.90
CA PRO A 396 7.71 6.83 5.46
C PRO A 396 6.28 7.35 5.43
N PRO A 397 5.35 6.60 4.86
CA PRO A 397 4.02 7.09 4.52
C PRO A 397 3.17 7.61 5.70
N GLY A 398 3.50 7.11 6.90
CA GLY A 398 2.95 7.63 8.15
C GLY A 398 3.58 8.95 8.63
N GLY A 399 4.44 9.57 7.83
CA GLY A 399 5.28 10.71 8.16
C GLY A 399 6.49 10.36 9.03
N LEU A 400 7.23 11.39 9.43
CA LEU A 400 8.32 11.29 10.38
C LEU A 400 7.82 11.62 11.79
N ASP A 401 8.14 10.79 12.78
CA ASP A 401 7.90 11.04 14.21
C ASP A 401 8.71 12.23 14.74
N GLY A 402 9.78 12.57 14.04
CA GLY A 402 10.40 13.88 14.07
C GLY A 402 11.55 13.95 13.09
N ALA A 403 11.92 15.17 12.72
CA ALA A 403 12.96 15.46 11.77
C ALA A 403 13.92 16.52 12.34
N ARG A 404 15.15 16.53 11.81
CA ARG A 404 16.16 17.56 11.95
C ARG A 404 16.72 17.86 10.58
N LEU A 405 16.91 19.14 10.32
CA LEU A 405 17.71 19.62 9.20
C LEU A 405 19.13 19.92 9.69
N ARG A 406 20.11 19.50 8.90
CA ARG A 406 21.52 19.89 9.09
C ARG A 406 22.09 20.45 7.79
N PHE A 407 22.54 21.70 7.84
CA PHE A 407 23.29 22.37 6.79
C PHE A 407 24.78 22.21 7.09
N GLU A 408 25.49 21.36 6.35
CA GLU A 408 26.91 21.07 6.54
C GLU A 408 27.75 21.72 5.43
N LEU A 409 28.49 22.77 5.78
CA LEU A 409 29.40 23.45 4.87
C LEU A 409 30.72 22.66 4.77
N LEU A 410 31.05 22.23 3.55
CA LEU A 410 32.23 21.41 3.22
C LEU A 410 33.42 22.26 2.75
N THR A 411 33.23 23.56 2.57
CA THR A 411 34.26 24.54 2.24
C THR A 411 34.51 25.46 3.43
N ALA A 412 35.73 25.96 3.61
CA ALA A 412 36.00 27.00 4.61
C ALA A 412 35.29 28.30 4.20
N GLY A 413 34.70 29.02 5.15
CA GLY A 413 34.01 30.29 4.88
C GLY A 413 32.70 30.44 5.64
N SER A 414 31.82 31.29 5.12
CA SER A 414 30.51 31.58 5.69
C SER A 414 29.39 31.18 4.73
N LEU A 415 28.32 30.63 5.30
CA LEU A 415 27.06 30.33 4.61
C LEU A 415 25.94 31.13 5.26
N TRP A 416 25.11 31.77 4.46
CA TRP A 416 23.85 32.37 4.90
C TRP A 416 22.66 31.56 4.38
N VAL A 417 21.66 31.37 5.24
CA VAL A 417 20.41 30.67 4.95
C VAL A 417 19.25 31.54 5.38
N ASP A 418 18.21 31.65 4.56
CA ASP A 418 17.03 32.44 4.86
C ASP A 418 15.74 31.86 4.26
N ASP A 419 14.58 32.32 4.74
CA ASP A 419 13.24 31.93 4.26
C ASP A 419 13.02 30.41 4.16
N LEU A 420 13.30 29.68 5.24
CA LEU A 420 13.18 28.23 5.28
C LEU A 420 11.71 27.79 5.25
N ALA A 421 11.31 27.09 4.19
CA ALA A 421 9.99 26.48 4.05
C ALA A 421 10.08 24.95 3.94
N ILE A 422 9.15 24.27 4.60
CA ILE A 422 8.98 22.82 4.52
C ILE A 422 7.57 22.54 4.01
N SER A 423 7.50 21.83 2.90
CA SER A 423 6.25 21.46 2.26
C SER A 423 6.25 19.97 1.93
N GLY A 424 5.07 19.35 1.93
CA GLY A 424 4.88 18.02 1.39
C GLY A 424 3.41 17.76 1.16
N GLU A 425 3.12 16.62 0.55
CA GLU A 425 1.75 16.17 0.34
C GLU A 425 1.19 15.67 1.68
N ALA A 426 0.12 16.31 2.14
CA ALA A 426 -0.59 15.96 3.36
C ALA A 426 -2.01 15.51 3.01
N PRO A 427 -2.52 14.44 3.63
CA PRO A 427 -3.86 13.95 3.36
C PRO A 427 -4.92 14.96 3.83
N SER A 428 -5.95 15.12 3.02
CA SER A 428 -7.14 15.90 3.34
C SER A 428 -7.89 15.32 4.56
N GLU A 429 -8.69 16.14 5.24
CA GLU A 429 -9.49 15.70 6.39
C GLU A 429 -10.37 14.46 6.09
N PRO A 430 -11.08 14.38 4.94
CA PRO A 430 -11.86 13.19 4.59
C PRO A 430 -11.00 11.93 4.43
N GLU A 431 -9.81 12.05 3.82
CA GLU A 431 -8.88 10.92 3.64
C GLU A 431 -8.37 10.42 4.99
N ARG A 432 -7.99 11.33 5.90
CA ARG A 432 -7.58 10.96 7.26
C ARG A 432 -8.71 10.27 8.02
N LEU A 433 -9.95 10.77 7.90
CA LEU A 433 -11.10 10.16 8.57
C LEU A 433 -11.35 8.74 8.07
N ASN A 434 -11.26 8.51 6.75
CA ASN A 434 -11.43 7.20 6.14
C ASN A 434 -10.30 6.24 6.53
N ALA A 435 -9.04 6.69 6.47
CA ALA A 435 -7.88 5.92 6.91
C ALA A 435 -8.02 5.52 8.39
N ARG A 436 -8.44 6.45 9.26
CA ARG A 436 -8.68 6.16 10.68
C ARG A 436 -9.73 5.07 10.88
N ARG A 437 -10.86 5.17 10.16
CA ARG A 437 -11.95 4.18 10.23
C ARG A 437 -11.47 2.79 9.80
N ALA A 438 -10.75 2.71 8.68
CA ALA A 438 -10.22 1.45 8.16
C ALA A 438 -9.20 0.82 9.12
N LEU A 439 -8.25 1.60 9.64
CA LEU A 439 -7.25 1.13 10.61
C LEU A 439 -7.90 0.63 11.90
N MET A 440 -8.87 1.35 12.46
CA MET A 440 -9.61 0.90 13.65
C MET A 440 -10.36 -0.42 13.39
N ALA A 441 -11.01 -0.54 12.23
CA ALA A 441 -11.72 -1.76 11.85
C ALA A 441 -10.76 -2.96 11.72
N ALA A 442 -9.59 -2.76 11.09
CA ALA A 442 -8.56 -3.79 10.97
C ALA A 442 -8.07 -4.25 12.36
N LEU A 443 -7.66 -3.31 13.21
CA LEU A 443 -7.17 -3.62 14.56
C LEU A 443 -8.23 -4.34 15.41
N GLN A 444 -9.50 -3.96 15.28
CA GLN A 444 -10.61 -4.65 15.96
C GLN A 444 -10.78 -6.08 15.45
N ALA A 445 -10.75 -6.29 14.13
CA ALA A 445 -10.85 -7.63 13.54
C ALA A 445 -9.74 -8.57 14.03
N PHE A 446 -8.52 -8.07 14.18
CA PHE A 446 -7.42 -8.85 14.76
C PHE A 446 -7.70 -9.25 16.22
N ARG A 447 -8.17 -8.31 17.05
CA ARG A 447 -8.50 -8.56 18.47
C ARG A 447 -9.63 -9.57 18.65
N GLU A 448 -10.59 -9.58 17.72
CA GLU A 448 -11.69 -10.54 17.66
C GLU A 448 -11.30 -11.87 16.99
N GLN A 449 -10.03 -12.06 16.62
CA GLN A 449 -9.53 -13.25 15.93
C GLN A 449 -10.19 -13.50 14.56
N ARG A 450 -10.77 -12.45 13.95
CA ARG A 450 -11.30 -12.47 12.59
C ARG A 450 -10.18 -12.21 11.59
N TYR A 451 -9.20 -13.11 11.54
CA TYR A 451 -7.94 -12.87 10.81
C TYR A 451 -8.11 -12.71 9.29
N GLY A 452 -9.13 -13.33 8.67
CA GLY A 452 -9.46 -13.06 7.27
C GLY A 452 -9.92 -11.63 7.04
N ASP A 453 -10.79 -11.12 7.93
CA ASP A 453 -11.21 -9.72 7.89
C ASP A 453 -10.05 -8.77 8.19
N PHE A 454 -9.18 -9.12 9.14
CA PHE A 454 -7.95 -8.37 9.41
C PHE A 454 -7.07 -8.26 8.16
N ALA A 455 -6.75 -9.38 7.51
CA ALA A 455 -5.90 -9.41 6.33
C ALA A 455 -6.44 -8.50 5.22
N ARG A 456 -7.75 -8.59 4.94
CA ARG A 456 -8.43 -7.75 3.95
C ARG A 456 -8.43 -6.27 4.34
N LEU A 457 -8.81 -5.94 5.57
CA LEU A 457 -8.86 -4.54 6.04
C LEU A 457 -7.47 -3.92 6.13
N ALA A 458 -6.46 -4.69 6.53
CA ALA A 458 -5.06 -4.29 6.54
C ALA A 458 -4.50 -4.09 5.13
N ALA A 459 -4.98 -4.84 4.16
CA ALA A 459 -4.65 -4.69 2.75
C ALA A 459 -5.40 -3.54 2.06
N SER A 460 -6.42 -2.98 2.71
CA SER A 460 -7.30 -2.00 2.07
C SER A 460 -6.57 -0.74 1.62
N HIS A 461 -7.09 -0.11 0.56
CA HIS A 461 -6.66 1.21 0.10
C HIS A 461 -6.54 2.15 1.29
N TRP A 462 -7.56 2.30 2.13
CA TRP A 462 -7.49 3.27 3.23
C TRP A 462 -6.45 2.93 4.31
N ALA A 463 -6.14 1.66 4.53
CA ALA A 463 -5.05 1.26 5.42
C ALA A 463 -3.66 1.45 4.76
N ARG A 464 -3.57 1.32 3.43
CA ARG A 464 -2.34 1.38 2.63
C ARG A 464 -2.06 2.71 1.93
N HIS A 465 -3.04 3.58 1.74
CA HIS A 465 -2.96 4.79 0.90
C HIS A 465 -2.09 5.87 1.55
N LEU A 466 -1.95 5.78 2.88
CA LEU A 466 -0.93 6.49 3.65
C LEU A 466 0.23 5.56 4.01
N VAL A 467 0.48 4.50 3.22
CA VAL A 467 1.58 3.49 3.29
C VAL A 467 2.28 3.30 1.92
N VAL A 468 1.64 3.62 0.80
CA VAL A 468 2.15 3.32 -0.54
C VAL A 468 1.72 4.42 -1.50
N THR A 469 2.41 5.55 -1.47
CA THR A 469 2.43 6.51 -2.60
C THR A 469 3.88 6.85 -2.91
N GLY A 470 4.57 5.84 -3.42
CA GLY A 470 5.92 5.93 -3.96
C GLY A 470 5.98 5.30 -5.34
N GLU A 471 5.04 5.63 -6.23
CA GLU A 471 5.22 5.38 -7.66
C GLU A 471 5.58 6.70 -8.37
N PRO A 472 6.56 6.67 -9.29
CA PRO A 472 7.08 7.86 -9.92
C PRO A 472 6.11 8.35 -10.99
N THR A 473 5.28 9.35 -10.67
CA THR A 473 4.64 10.15 -11.70
C THR A 473 5.72 11.00 -12.39
N GLU A 474 6.11 10.57 -13.59
CA GLU A 474 6.79 11.44 -14.55
C GLU A 474 5.84 12.56 -15.00
N GLY A 475 6.37 13.78 -15.04
CA GLY A 475 5.80 14.87 -15.84
C GLY A 475 4.99 15.92 -15.08
N THR A 476 5.66 16.95 -14.56
CA THR A 476 5.61 18.32 -15.11
C THR A 476 6.61 19.19 -14.36
N ALA A 477 7.64 19.64 -15.07
CA ALA A 477 8.59 20.61 -14.57
C ALA A 477 7.96 22.00 -14.69
N ASP A 478 7.87 22.73 -13.58
CA ASP A 478 7.77 24.19 -13.63
C ASP A 478 8.78 24.84 -12.66
N ARG A 479 9.25 26.01 -13.07
CA ARG A 479 10.52 26.69 -12.73
C ARG A 479 10.82 26.86 -11.23
N ALA A 480 11.56 25.90 -10.68
CA ALA A 480 12.63 26.11 -9.71
C ALA A 480 13.65 24.99 -9.95
N GLY A 481 14.95 25.23 -9.74
CA GLY A 481 15.98 24.20 -9.88
C GLY A 481 15.80 23.08 -8.85
N MET A 482 14.83 22.19 -9.05
CA MET A 482 14.48 21.11 -8.14
C MET A 482 15.51 19.99 -8.26
N ILE A 483 16.27 19.76 -7.19
CA ILE A 483 17.27 18.70 -7.13
C ILE A 483 16.65 17.48 -6.46
N ARG A 484 16.64 16.34 -7.16
CA ARG A 484 16.18 15.03 -6.63
C ARG A 484 17.34 14.36 -5.89
N THR A 485 17.10 13.87 -4.67
CA THR A 485 18.10 13.11 -3.89
C THR A 485 18.37 11.74 -4.51
N GLY A 486 19.64 11.33 -4.67
CA GLY A 486 20.04 10.00 -5.10
C GLY A 486 20.40 9.05 -3.94
N ALA A 487 20.04 7.76 -4.12
CA ALA A 487 20.39 6.50 -3.45
C ALA A 487 20.73 6.46 -1.94
N THR A 488 20.05 5.53 -1.24
CA THR A 488 20.37 4.99 0.09
C THR A 488 21.83 4.54 0.19
N SER A 489 22.64 5.23 0.99
CA SER A 489 23.93 4.71 1.45
C SER A 489 23.70 3.98 2.78
N ALA A 490 23.59 2.65 2.73
CA ALA A 490 23.58 1.82 3.93
C ALA A 490 24.94 1.96 4.64
N LEU A 491 24.96 2.61 5.80
CA LEU A 491 26.09 2.50 6.73
C LEU A 491 25.95 1.18 7.52
N PRO A 492 27.04 0.43 7.75
CA PRO A 492 26.98 -0.82 8.50
C PRO A 492 26.48 -0.61 9.94
N PRO A 493 25.71 -1.55 10.51
CA PRO A 493 25.24 -1.46 11.88
C PRO A 493 26.41 -1.67 12.85
N GLY A 494 27.00 -0.58 13.37
CA GLY A 494 28.16 -0.72 14.24
C GLY A 494 28.75 0.51 14.93
N ARG A 495 28.17 1.71 14.83
CA ARG A 495 28.64 2.86 15.63
C ARG A 495 27.51 3.45 16.46
N ARG A 496 27.58 3.19 17.78
CA ARG A 496 26.84 3.95 18.79
C ARG A 496 27.39 5.38 18.80
N LEU A 497 26.47 6.35 18.75
CA LEU A 497 26.74 7.77 18.96
C LEU A 497 27.41 7.95 20.33
N ARG A 498 28.52 8.69 20.35
CA ARG A 498 29.09 9.35 21.53
C ARG A 498 28.91 10.84 21.36
#